data_AF-A0A3A8S2H3-F1
#
_entry.id   AF-A0A3A8S2H3-F1
#
_cell.length_a   1.000
_cell.length_b   1.000
_cell.length_c   1.000
_cell.angle_alpha   90.00
_cell.angle_beta   90.00
_cell.angle_gamma   90.00
#
_symmetry.space_group_name_H-M   'P 1'
#
loop_
_entity.id
_entity.type
_entity.pdbx_description
1 polymer ?
#
loop_
_entity_poly.entity_id
_entity_poly.type
_entity_poly.pdbx_seq_one_letter_code
_entity_poly.pdbx_strand_id
1 'polypeptide(L)'
;MNPSVRHGSPGSHAGAFFVLTVMMATACGHTQRPERKTYVVSEDARGVGTAEGPGTGGSGAEAYCAEVQKQCFQTCWRRKPPVTSIPKHSATHHEYCTKTCREEFMKCVEEQEALERMDVRRDLRFPNMPAALEWLREHKSEVALGAVVIVAGVAFTLVVVPAGLLVLSPI
;
A
#
# COMPACT_ATOMS: atom_id res chain seq x y z
N MET A 1 60.59 52.03 3.03
CA MET A 1 60.08 51.63 1.71
C MET A 1 60.43 50.17 1.52
N ASN A 2 59.42 49.33 1.30
CA ASN A 2 59.55 47.88 1.15
C ASN A 2 59.58 47.54 -0.37
N PRO A 3 59.80 46.29 -0.80
CA PRO A 3 61.12 45.78 -1.19
C PRO A 3 61.09 45.20 -2.62
N SER A 4 62.22 44.69 -3.10
CA SER A 4 62.23 43.77 -4.24
C SER A 4 63.41 42.82 -4.13
N VAL A 5 63.19 41.54 -3.79
CA VAL A 5 64.11 40.45 -4.11
C VAL A 5 63.37 39.11 -4.27
N ARG A 6 63.33 38.67 -5.54
CA ARG A 6 63.53 37.35 -6.16
C ARG A 6 63.34 36.02 -5.40
N HIS A 7 62.75 35.10 -6.17
CA HIS A 7 62.67 33.64 -6.06
C HIS A 7 64.01 32.89 -5.94
N GLY A 8 63.97 31.71 -5.31
CA GLY A 8 64.87 30.58 -5.58
C GLY A 8 65.14 29.63 -4.40
N SER A 9 64.56 28.42 -4.42
CA SER A 9 64.81 27.25 -3.54
C SER A 9 66.22 26.62 -3.77
N PRO A 10 66.67 25.51 -3.13
CA PRO A 10 66.17 24.75 -1.96
C PRO A 10 67.28 24.44 -0.90
N GLY A 11 66.89 24.13 0.34
CA GLY A 11 67.83 23.68 1.38
C GLY A 11 67.18 22.59 2.24
N SER A 12 67.73 21.38 2.15
CA SER A 12 67.19 20.17 2.76
C SER A 12 67.43 20.04 4.27
N HIS A 13 66.48 19.32 4.87
CA HIS A 13 66.58 18.43 6.03
C HIS A 13 66.25 18.96 7.44
N ALA A 14 65.29 18.20 8.00
CA ALA A 14 65.13 17.79 9.39
C ALA A 14 64.39 18.76 10.31
N GLY A 15 63.10 18.48 10.50
CA GLY A 15 62.29 19.09 11.56
C GLY A 15 60.84 18.65 11.49
N ALA A 16 60.56 17.45 12.00
CA ALA A 16 59.26 16.83 12.30
C ALA A 16 57.99 17.68 12.05
N PHE A 17 57.29 17.39 10.95
CA PHE A 17 55.86 17.71 10.82
C PHE A 17 55.04 16.67 11.59
N PHE A 18 54.52 17.06 12.76
CA PHE A 18 53.39 16.36 13.38
C PHE A 18 52.14 16.64 12.53
N VAL A 19 51.90 15.82 11.51
CA VAL A 19 50.62 15.83 10.78
C VAL A 19 49.61 15.11 11.67
N LEU A 20 48.85 15.89 12.44
CA LEU A 20 47.67 15.38 13.15
C LEU A 20 46.56 15.17 12.10
N THR A 21 46.55 14.02 11.45
CA THR A 21 45.40 13.57 10.66
C THR A 21 44.26 13.27 11.61
N VAL A 22 43.40 14.26 11.87
CA VAL A 22 42.09 14.02 12.47
C VAL A 22 41.30 13.23 11.44
N MET A 23 41.21 11.92 11.63
CA MET A 23 40.22 11.08 10.97
C MET A 23 38.85 11.58 11.39
N MET A 24 38.22 12.42 10.55
CA MET A 24 36.78 12.65 10.65
C MET A 24 36.12 11.32 10.35
N ALA A 25 35.56 10.74 11.41
CA ALA A 25 34.82 9.50 11.42
C ALA A 25 33.83 9.48 10.24
N THR A 26 34.00 8.50 9.36
CA THR A 26 32.93 8.06 8.47
C THR A 26 31.76 7.66 9.36
N ALA A 27 30.76 8.54 9.44
CA ALA A 27 29.47 8.17 10.01
C ALA A 27 28.92 7.03 9.14
N CYS A 28 29.09 5.79 9.60
CA CYS A 28 28.36 4.66 9.07
C CYS A 28 26.89 4.89 9.40
N GLY A 29 26.17 5.58 8.51
CA GLY A 29 24.73 5.61 8.48
C GLY A 29 24.21 4.22 8.17
N HIS A 30 24.28 3.30 9.13
CA HIS A 30 23.54 2.06 9.07
C HIS A 30 22.07 2.43 9.21
N THR A 31 21.38 2.60 8.07
CA THR A 31 19.93 2.54 8.05
C THR A 31 19.55 1.15 8.56
N GLN A 32 19.26 1.05 9.85
CA GLN A 32 18.94 -0.21 10.50
C GLN A 32 17.69 -0.76 9.82
N ARG A 33 17.87 -1.83 9.04
CA ARG A 33 16.78 -2.50 8.34
C ARG A 33 15.72 -2.88 9.39
N PRO A 34 14.43 -2.54 9.19
CA PRO A 34 13.39 -2.93 10.11
C PRO A 34 13.37 -4.44 10.29
N GLU A 35 13.22 -4.88 11.53
CA GLU A 35 13.01 -6.28 11.86
C GLU A 35 11.62 -6.71 11.39
N ARG A 36 11.47 -7.97 10.95
CA ARG A 36 10.16 -8.55 10.61
C ARG A 36 9.40 -8.92 11.88
N LYS A 37 9.00 -7.91 12.66
CA LYS A 37 8.17 -8.07 13.87
C LYS A 37 6.99 -7.12 13.82
N THR A 38 6.00 -7.36 14.67
CA THR A 38 4.84 -6.48 14.80
C THR A 38 5.23 -5.18 15.52
N TYR A 39 4.77 -4.04 15.01
CA TYR A 39 4.99 -2.72 15.61
C TYR A 39 3.66 -2.07 15.98
N VAL A 40 3.55 -1.51 17.19
CA VAL A 40 2.34 -0.82 17.61
C VAL A 40 2.34 0.60 17.06
N VAL A 41 1.33 0.91 16.26
CA VAL A 41 1.07 2.26 15.73
C VAL A 41 0.29 3.06 16.77
N SER A 42 -0.78 2.50 17.34
CA SER A 42 -1.65 3.18 18.31
C SER A 42 -2.27 2.18 19.28
N GLU A 43 -2.48 2.60 20.53
CA GLU A 43 -3.22 1.82 21.52
C GLU A 43 -4.74 1.84 21.29
N ASP A 44 -5.18 2.64 20.34
CA ASP A 44 -6.57 2.83 19.97
C ASP A 44 -6.69 2.92 18.45
N ALA A 45 -7.49 2.03 17.87
CA ALA A 45 -7.80 1.97 16.44
C ALA A 45 -9.07 2.76 16.06
N ARG A 46 -9.72 3.46 17.00
CA ARG A 46 -10.86 4.33 16.67
C ARG A 46 -10.44 5.43 15.68
N GLY A 47 -11.30 5.68 14.70
CA GLY A 47 -11.08 6.73 13.70
C GLY A 47 -10.14 6.33 12.55
N VAL A 48 -9.67 5.08 12.48
CA VAL A 48 -8.86 4.61 11.35
C VAL A 48 -9.72 4.49 10.09
N GLY A 49 -9.24 5.02 8.96
CA GLY A 49 -9.92 4.94 7.65
C GLY A 49 -11.22 5.74 7.52
N THR A 50 -11.58 6.58 8.49
CA THR A 50 -12.87 7.32 8.45
C THR A 50 -12.94 8.41 7.39
N ALA A 51 -11.81 8.83 6.82
CA ALA A 51 -11.73 9.81 5.74
C ALA A 51 -11.59 9.17 4.35
N GLU A 52 -11.40 7.85 4.26
CA GLU A 52 -11.31 7.10 3.00
C GLU A 52 -12.70 6.86 2.37
N GLY A 53 -13.47 7.93 2.20
CA GLY A 53 -14.80 7.87 1.58
C GLY A 53 -15.71 6.77 2.16
N PRO A 54 -16.74 6.35 1.43
CA PRO A 54 -17.49 5.15 1.78
C PRO A 54 -16.62 3.92 1.47
N GLY A 55 -15.71 3.59 2.38
CA GLY A 55 -15.08 2.27 2.42
C GLY A 55 -16.17 1.21 2.43
N THR A 56 -16.00 0.19 1.58
CA THR A 56 -16.92 -0.92 1.38
C THR A 56 -17.07 -1.70 2.68
N GLY A 57 -18.04 -1.27 3.50
CA GLY A 57 -18.42 -1.94 4.73
C GLY A 57 -18.85 -3.38 4.47
N GLY A 58 -17.91 -4.31 4.64
CA GLY A 58 -18.14 -5.60 5.27
C GLY A 58 -18.93 -6.68 4.52
N SER A 59 -19.33 -6.50 3.27
CA SER A 59 -20.02 -7.58 2.53
C SER A 59 -19.16 -8.26 1.44
N GLY A 60 -17.96 -7.74 1.16
CA GLY A 60 -17.06 -8.27 0.12
C GLY A 60 -17.59 -8.08 -1.30
N ALA A 61 -16.68 -8.11 -2.28
CA ALA A 61 -16.99 -8.06 -3.71
C ALA A 61 -18.11 -9.04 -4.11
N GLU A 62 -18.10 -10.24 -3.50
CA GLU A 62 -19.01 -11.33 -3.82
C GLU A 62 -20.47 -11.00 -3.48
N ALA A 63 -20.75 -10.39 -2.32
CA ALA A 63 -22.12 -10.05 -1.95
C ALA A 63 -22.69 -8.92 -2.80
N TYR A 64 -21.87 -7.91 -3.11
CA TYR A 64 -22.26 -6.85 -4.03
C TYR A 64 -22.57 -7.42 -5.42
N CYS A 65 -21.65 -8.22 -5.97
CA CYS A 65 -21.82 -8.82 -7.28
C CYS A 65 -22.96 -9.84 -7.32
N ALA A 66 -23.30 -10.50 -6.20
CA ALA A 66 -24.47 -11.38 -6.11
C ALA A 66 -25.79 -10.61 -6.31
N GLU A 67 -25.91 -9.38 -5.78
CA GLU A 67 -27.09 -8.54 -6.06
C GLU A 67 -27.14 -8.11 -7.53
N VAL A 68 -25.99 -7.77 -8.12
CA VAL A 68 -25.88 -7.48 -9.57
C VAL A 68 -26.33 -8.69 -10.40
N GLN A 69 -25.92 -9.90 -10.02
CA GLN A 69 -26.31 -11.14 -10.70
C GLN A 69 -27.83 -11.37 -10.65
N LYS A 70 -28.47 -11.14 -9.49
CA LYS A 70 -29.93 -11.25 -9.33
C LYS A 70 -30.65 -10.27 -10.25
N GLN A 71 -30.20 -9.01 -10.28
CA GLN A 71 -30.80 -7.97 -11.13
C GLN A 71 -30.62 -8.27 -12.62
N CYS A 72 -29.45 -8.79 -13.01
CA CYS A 72 -29.19 -9.26 -14.37
C CYS A 72 -30.19 -10.36 -14.75
N PHE A 73 -30.34 -11.38 -13.91
CA PHE A 73 -31.21 -12.51 -14.20
C PHE A 73 -32.67 -12.07 -14.32
N GLN A 74 -33.17 -11.26 -13.38
CA GLN A 74 -34.52 -10.71 -13.43
C GLN A 74 -34.78 -9.89 -14.70
N THR A 75 -33.78 -9.15 -15.17
CA THR A 75 -33.89 -8.34 -16.39
C THR A 75 -33.88 -9.22 -17.64
N CYS A 76 -32.99 -10.20 -17.69
CA CYS A 76 -32.93 -11.18 -18.78
C CYS A 76 -34.25 -11.95 -18.90
N TRP A 77 -34.74 -12.50 -17.80
CA TRP A 77 -35.95 -13.33 -17.78
C TRP A 77 -37.21 -12.58 -18.26
N ARG A 78 -37.32 -11.28 -17.96
CA ARG A 78 -38.45 -10.45 -18.37
C ARG A 78 -38.42 -10.11 -19.87
N ARG A 79 -37.23 -9.98 -20.46
CA ARG A 79 -37.02 -9.56 -21.84
C ARG A 79 -37.13 -10.75 -22.81
N LYS A 80 -37.33 -10.44 -24.09
CA LYS A 80 -37.22 -11.45 -25.15
C LYS A 80 -35.71 -11.68 -25.40
N PRO A 81 -35.24 -12.94 -25.51
CA PRO A 81 -33.87 -13.21 -25.88
C PRO A 81 -33.49 -12.53 -27.19
N PRO A 82 -32.25 -12.01 -27.32
CA PRO A 82 -31.77 -11.47 -28.59
C PRO A 82 -31.68 -12.57 -29.67
N VAL A 83 -31.45 -13.82 -29.24
CA VAL A 83 -31.42 -14.98 -30.12
C VAL A 83 -32.86 -15.46 -30.37
N THR A 84 -33.33 -15.33 -31.60
CA THR A 84 -34.71 -15.66 -31.99
C THR A 84 -35.05 -17.15 -31.88
N SER A 85 -34.06 -18.03 -31.86
CA SER A 85 -34.23 -19.48 -31.67
C SER A 85 -34.47 -19.89 -30.21
N ILE A 86 -34.35 -18.98 -29.25
CA ILE A 86 -34.59 -19.25 -27.83
C ILE A 86 -36.02 -18.81 -27.47
N PRO A 87 -36.95 -19.74 -27.19
CA PRO A 87 -38.30 -19.37 -26.81
C PRO A 87 -38.33 -18.70 -25.44
N LYS A 88 -39.15 -17.65 -25.29
CA LYS A 88 -39.31 -16.94 -24.02
C LYS A 88 -39.85 -17.89 -22.93
N HIS A 89 -39.31 -17.76 -21.73
CA HIS A 89 -39.62 -18.58 -20.55
C HIS A 89 -39.37 -20.09 -20.72
N SER A 90 -38.59 -20.51 -21.71
CA SER A 90 -38.17 -21.91 -21.86
C SER A 90 -37.00 -22.26 -20.94
N ALA A 91 -36.71 -23.56 -20.80
CA ALA A 91 -35.48 -24.03 -20.16
C ALA A 91 -34.22 -23.45 -20.83
N THR A 92 -34.19 -23.39 -22.16
CA THR A 92 -33.09 -22.80 -22.92
C THR A 92 -32.95 -21.29 -22.65
N HIS A 93 -34.05 -20.57 -22.41
CA HIS A 93 -34.01 -19.18 -21.98
C HIS A 93 -33.42 -19.03 -20.56
N HIS A 94 -33.82 -19.92 -19.65
CA HIS A 94 -33.30 -19.93 -18.29
C HIS A 94 -31.79 -20.19 -18.28
N GLU A 95 -31.32 -21.19 -19.05
CA GLU A 95 -29.89 -21.49 -19.22
C GLU A 95 -29.13 -20.31 -19.82
N TYR A 96 -29.68 -19.69 -20.86
CA TYR A 96 -29.11 -18.49 -21.46
C TYR A 96 -28.94 -17.37 -20.43
N CYS A 97 -30.00 -17.03 -19.69
CA CYS A 97 -29.93 -15.99 -18.65
C CYS A 97 -28.95 -16.36 -17.53
N THR A 98 -28.92 -17.61 -17.10
CA THR A 98 -28.00 -18.08 -16.06
C THR A 98 -26.56 -17.95 -16.52
N LYS A 99 -26.25 -18.37 -17.74
CA LYS A 99 -24.89 -18.30 -18.30
C LYS A 99 -24.43 -16.86 -18.44
N THR A 100 -25.20 -16.03 -19.13
CA THR A 100 -24.85 -14.62 -19.37
C THR A 100 -24.69 -13.86 -18.05
N CYS A 101 -25.61 -14.02 -17.10
CA CYS A 101 -25.50 -13.31 -15.83
C CYS A 101 -24.39 -13.84 -14.92
N ARG A 102 -23.97 -15.10 -15.07
CA ARG A 102 -22.79 -15.63 -14.41
C ARG A 102 -21.50 -15.00 -14.96
N GLU A 103 -21.42 -14.79 -16.26
CA GLU A 103 -20.27 -14.09 -16.88
C GLU A 103 -20.16 -12.64 -16.34
N GLU A 104 -21.29 -11.92 -16.25
CA GLU A 104 -21.34 -10.58 -15.65
C GLU A 104 -20.97 -10.58 -14.16
N PHE A 105 -21.39 -11.60 -13.40
CA PHE A 105 -20.96 -11.77 -12.01
C PHE A 105 -19.45 -11.91 -11.88
N MET A 106 -18.82 -12.80 -12.67
CA MET A 106 -17.37 -13.00 -12.61
C MET A 106 -16.61 -11.73 -12.96
N LYS A 107 -17.10 -10.99 -13.97
CA LYS A 107 -16.53 -9.70 -14.36
C LYS A 107 -16.64 -8.67 -13.24
N CYS A 108 -17.81 -8.58 -12.59
CA CYS A 108 -18.00 -7.71 -11.43
C CYS A 108 -17.00 -8.03 -10.31
N VAL A 109 -16.82 -9.32 -9.98
CA VAL A 109 -15.87 -9.74 -8.94
C VAL A 109 -14.44 -9.35 -9.31
N GLU A 110 -14.02 -9.64 -10.55
CA GLU A 110 -12.68 -9.28 -11.03
C GLU A 110 -12.43 -7.76 -10.99
N GLU A 111 -13.43 -6.96 -11.37
CA GLU A 111 -13.35 -5.49 -11.30
C GLU A 111 -13.24 -5.00 -9.85
N GLN A 112 -14.04 -5.55 -8.93
CA GLN A 112 -13.96 -5.19 -7.50
C GLN A 112 -12.61 -5.58 -6.90
N GLU A 113 -12.12 -6.80 -7.15
CA GLU A 113 -10.79 -7.25 -6.69
C GLU A 113 -9.67 -6.40 -7.29
N ALA A 114 -9.82 -5.95 -8.55
CA ALA A 114 -8.85 -5.05 -9.18
C ALA A 114 -8.86 -3.66 -8.52
N LEU A 115 -10.03 -3.13 -8.17
CA LEU A 115 -10.17 -1.88 -7.43
C LEU A 115 -9.58 -1.98 -6.02
N GLU A 116 -9.90 -3.04 -5.29
CA GLU A 116 -9.30 -3.34 -3.98
C GLU A 116 -7.78 -3.46 -4.10
N ARG A 117 -7.26 -4.13 -5.14
CA ARG A 117 -5.82 -4.21 -5.38
C ARG A 117 -5.21 -2.86 -5.72
N MET A 118 -5.87 -2.00 -6.49
CA MET A 118 -5.36 -0.66 -6.81
C MET A 118 -5.35 0.24 -5.59
N ASP A 119 -6.34 0.12 -4.72
CA ASP A 119 -6.45 0.86 -3.46
C ASP A 119 -5.36 0.41 -2.47
N VAL A 120 -5.20 -0.91 -2.29
CA VAL A 120 -4.10 -1.51 -1.50
C VAL A 120 -2.72 -1.18 -2.07
N ARG A 121 -2.58 -1.03 -3.39
CA ARG A 121 -1.31 -0.71 -4.08
C ARG A 121 -0.88 0.75 -3.96
N ARG A 122 -1.64 1.62 -3.29
CA ARG A 122 -1.05 2.85 -2.74
C ARG A 122 -0.16 2.49 -1.55
N ASP A 123 0.95 1.80 -1.83
CA ASP A 123 1.94 1.43 -0.84
C ASP A 123 2.44 2.70 -0.14
N LEU A 124 2.32 2.78 1.18
CA LEU A 124 2.90 3.86 1.95
C LEU A 124 4.39 3.58 2.16
N ARG A 125 5.26 4.38 1.56
CA ARG A 125 6.71 4.14 1.57
C ARG A 125 7.41 5.09 2.53
N PHE A 126 8.17 4.52 3.46
CA PHE A 126 8.92 5.26 4.46
C PHE A 126 10.41 4.88 4.48
N PRO A 127 11.30 5.84 4.73
CA PRO A 127 12.73 5.59 4.80
C PRO A 127 13.15 4.79 6.04
N ASN A 128 12.39 4.87 7.14
CA ASN A 128 12.67 4.17 8.39
C ASN A 128 11.39 4.00 9.23
N MET A 129 11.46 3.11 10.24
CA MET A 129 10.30 2.75 11.05
C MET A 129 9.75 3.92 11.90
N PRO A 130 10.59 4.76 12.55
CA PRO A 130 10.09 5.94 13.25
C PRO A 130 9.22 6.85 12.37
N ALA A 131 9.69 7.17 11.16
CA ALA A 131 8.94 8.00 10.21
C ALA A 131 7.59 7.37 9.81
N ALA A 132 7.57 6.05 9.61
CA ALA A 132 6.34 5.32 9.31
C ALA A 132 5.33 5.42 10.46
N LEU A 133 5.78 5.15 11.69
CA LEU A 133 4.90 5.16 12.87
C LEU A 133 4.39 6.56 13.21
N GLU A 134 5.23 7.59 13.05
CA GLU A 134 4.83 8.99 13.24
C GLU A 134 3.75 9.38 12.23
N TRP A 135 4.00 9.17 10.94
CA TRP A 135 3.05 9.52 9.89
C TRP A 135 1.71 8.79 10.05
N LEU A 136 1.73 7.47 10.32
CA LEU A 136 0.51 6.67 10.53
C LEU A 136 -0.28 7.10 11.76
N ARG A 137 0.37 7.65 12.80
CA ARG A 137 -0.32 8.18 13.98
C ARG A 137 -1.01 9.50 13.69
N GLU A 138 -0.40 10.33 12.87
CA GLU A 138 -0.96 11.64 12.48
C GLU A 138 -2.07 11.51 11.43
N HIS A 139 -1.98 10.52 10.54
CA HIS A 139 -2.87 10.34 9.40
C HIS A 139 -3.81 9.14 9.56
N LYS A 140 -4.14 8.73 10.80
CA LYS A 140 -4.96 7.53 11.08
C LYS A 140 -6.25 7.47 10.27
N SER A 141 -6.94 8.59 10.12
CA SER A 141 -8.21 8.67 9.39
C SER A 141 -8.07 8.48 7.89
N GLU A 142 -6.88 8.65 7.34
CA GLU A 142 -6.59 8.64 5.90
C GLU A 142 -6.07 7.27 5.41
N VAL A 143 -5.93 6.28 6.30
CA VAL A 143 -5.30 5.00 5.96
C VAL A 143 -6.21 3.82 6.24
N ALA A 144 -6.37 2.98 5.22
CA ALA A 144 -7.18 1.76 5.26
C ALA A 144 -6.55 0.69 6.13
N LEU A 145 -7.42 -0.06 6.81
CA LEU A 145 -7.03 -1.38 7.29
C LEU A 145 -6.73 -2.27 6.09
N GLY A 146 -5.62 -3.00 6.16
CA GLY A 146 -5.10 -3.78 5.03
C GLY A 146 -4.10 -3.02 4.15
N ALA A 147 -3.88 -1.72 4.37
CA ALA A 147 -2.89 -0.96 3.62
C ALA A 147 -1.48 -1.55 3.78
N VAL A 148 -0.72 -1.60 2.67
CA VAL A 148 0.66 -2.06 2.65
C VAL A 148 1.60 -0.89 2.95
N VAL A 149 2.39 -1.03 4.01
CA VAL A 149 3.39 -0.05 4.45
C VAL A 149 4.78 -0.63 4.22
N ILE A 150 5.56 0.01 3.34
CA ILE A 150 6.92 -0.41 3.00
C ILE A 150 7.91 0.50 3.74
N VAL A 151 8.67 -0.09 4.66
CA VAL A 151 9.68 0.61 5.46
C VAL A 151 11.07 0.10 5.09
N ALA A 152 11.94 0.95 4.54
CA ALA A 152 13.30 0.59 4.13
C ALA A 152 13.38 -0.76 3.34
N GLY A 153 12.41 -0.99 2.45
CA GLY A 153 12.34 -2.21 1.62
C GLY A 153 11.76 -3.46 2.32
N VAL A 154 11.15 -3.31 3.50
CA VAL A 154 10.41 -4.38 4.18
C VAL A 154 8.93 -4.01 4.21
N ALA A 155 8.06 -4.94 3.82
CA ALA A 155 6.62 -4.70 3.73
C ALA A 155 5.87 -5.17 4.98
N PHE A 156 4.90 -4.37 5.41
CA PHE A 156 4.02 -4.60 6.54
C PHE A 156 2.57 -4.31 6.14
N THR A 157 1.61 -4.87 6.85
CA THR A 157 0.18 -4.59 6.68
C THR A 157 -0.35 -3.89 7.93
N LEU A 158 -1.14 -2.83 7.75
CA LEU A 158 -1.82 -2.15 8.84
C LEU A 158 -3.07 -2.94 9.27
N VAL A 159 -3.12 -3.39 10.52
CA VAL A 159 -4.21 -4.23 11.04
C VAL A 159 -4.60 -3.82 12.46
N VAL A 160 -5.82 -4.20 12.87
CA VAL A 160 -6.29 -4.09 14.26
C VAL A 160 -6.22 -5.46 14.91
N VAL A 161 -5.57 -5.54 16.07
CA VAL A 161 -5.55 -6.79 16.86
C VAL A 161 -6.77 -6.85 17.80
N PRO A 162 -7.15 -8.04 18.32
CA PRO A 162 -8.32 -8.19 19.19
C PRO A 162 -8.36 -7.26 20.42
N ALA A 163 -7.20 -6.75 20.86
CA ALA A 163 -7.09 -5.76 21.94
C ALA A 163 -7.45 -4.32 21.52
N GLY A 164 -7.86 -4.08 20.27
CA GLY A 164 -8.18 -2.74 19.75
C GLY A 164 -6.96 -1.89 19.38
N LEU A 165 -5.75 -2.46 19.45
CA LEU A 165 -4.51 -1.77 19.07
C LEU A 165 -4.37 -1.76 17.54
N LEU A 166 -3.93 -0.63 17.00
CA LEU A 166 -3.51 -0.50 15.61
C LEU A 166 -2.04 -0.91 15.50
N VAL A 167 -1.73 -1.88 14.65
CA VAL A 167 -0.37 -2.42 14.51
C VAL A 167 0.04 -2.58 13.05
N LEU A 168 1.34 -2.51 12.79
CA LEU A 168 1.96 -3.00 11.57
C LEU A 168 2.38 -4.45 11.77
N SER A 169 1.79 -5.37 11.01
CA SER A 169 2.18 -6.78 10.99
C SER A 169 3.08 -7.06 9.78
N PRO A 170 4.20 -7.77 9.93
CA PRO A 170 5.03 -8.16 8.79
C PRO A 170 4.26 -9.09 7.83
N ILE A 171 4.54 -8.95 6.52
CA ILE A 171 4.06 -9.83 5.43
C ILE A 171 5.00 -11.03 5.25
#